data_AF-A0A833QMV2-F1
#
_entry.id   AF-A0A833QMV2-F1
#
_cell.length_a   1.000
_cell.length_b   1.000
_cell.length_c   1.000
_cell.angle_alpha   90.00
_cell.angle_beta   90.00
_cell.angle_gamma   90.00
#
_symmetry.space_group_name_H-M   'P 1'
#
loop_
_entity.id
_entity.type
_entity.pdbx_description
1 polymer ?
#
loop_
_entity_poly.entity_id
_entity_poly.type
_entity_poly.pdbx_seq_one_letter_code
_entity_poly.pdbx_strand_id
1 'polypeptide(L)'
;MAKMMSCFHQLQIVTIAVLVFVAFPSIVRADPDMLQDICVADLAAAFNSQLQGTQSIANTLFASTPPVADDILAKAFQIDNEEVKEIKAKLAPKT
;
A
#
# COMPACT_ATOMS: atom_id res chain seq x y z
N MET A 1 -39.64 -41.12 -22.09
CA MET A 1 -38.39 -40.74 -22.81
C MET A 1 -37.90 -39.32 -22.45
N ALA A 2 -38.77 -38.32 -22.25
CA ALA A 2 -38.37 -36.94 -21.90
C ALA A 2 -37.63 -36.77 -20.55
N LYS A 3 -37.97 -37.58 -19.52
CA LYS A 3 -37.34 -37.50 -18.18
C LYS A 3 -35.88 -37.97 -18.16
N MET A 4 -35.47 -38.79 -19.13
CA MET A 4 -34.10 -39.27 -19.26
C MET A 4 -33.17 -38.20 -19.87
N MET A 5 -33.70 -37.41 -20.79
CA MET A 5 -32.96 -36.32 -21.46
C MET A 5 -32.72 -35.12 -20.53
N SER A 6 -33.64 -34.85 -19.60
CA SER A 6 -33.46 -33.84 -18.54
C SER A 6 -32.39 -34.26 -17.52
N CYS A 7 -32.31 -35.56 -17.18
CA CYS A 7 -31.26 -36.08 -16.31
C CYS A 7 -29.87 -35.99 -16.97
N PHE A 8 -29.79 -36.29 -18.26
CA PHE A 8 -28.57 -36.14 -19.05
C PHE A 8 -28.12 -34.67 -19.08
N HIS A 9 -29.04 -33.73 -19.29
CA HIS A 9 -28.73 -32.30 -19.28
C HIS A 9 -28.26 -31.82 -17.89
N GLN A 10 -28.92 -32.24 -16.81
CA GLN A 10 -28.50 -31.92 -15.45
C GLN A 10 -27.13 -32.52 -15.10
N LEU A 11 -26.84 -33.73 -15.56
CA LEU A 11 -25.54 -34.38 -15.37
C LEU A 11 -24.42 -33.65 -16.13
N GLN A 12 -24.71 -33.17 -17.35
CA GLN A 12 -23.78 -32.35 -18.11
C GLN A 12 -23.52 -31.00 -17.44
N ILE A 13 -24.56 -30.33 -16.90
CA ILE A 13 -24.42 -29.06 -16.17
C ILE A 13 -23.54 -29.24 -14.93
N VAL A 14 -23.76 -30.29 -14.13
CA VAL A 14 -22.95 -30.57 -12.93
C VAL A 14 -21.50 -30.86 -13.30
N THR A 15 -21.26 -31.62 -14.37
CA THR A 15 -19.90 -31.93 -14.83
C THR A 15 -19.15 -30.68 -15.31
N ILE A 16 -19.83 -29.80 -16.06
CA ILE A 16 -19.26 -28.53 -16.52
C ILE A 16 -18.98 -27.61 -15.32
N ALA A 17 -19.90 -27.50 -14.36
CA ALA A 17 -19.73 -26.67 -13.18
C ALA A 17 -18.53 -27.11 -12.32
N VAL A 18 -18.33 -28.42 -12.15
CA VAL A 18 -17.19 -28.99 -11.42
C VAL A 18 -15.88 -28.75 -12.19
N LEU A 19 -15.86 -28.94 -13.51
CA LEU A 19 -14.68 -28.67 -14.34
C LEU A 19 -14.27 -27.19 -14.29
N VAL A 20 -15.25 -26.28 -14.33
CA VAL A 20 -15.02 -24.84 -14.20
C VAL A 20 -14.43 -24.52 -12.81
N PHE A 21 -14.99 -25.05 -11.73
CA PHE A 21 -14.51 -24.79 -10.38
C PHE A 21 -13.07 -25.31 -10.14
N VAL A 22 -12.72 -26.46 -10.72
CA VAL A 22 -11.38 -27.06 -10.61
C VAL A 22 -10.34 -26.37 -11.52
N ALA A 23 -10.76 -25.79 -12.64
CA ALA A 23 -9.86 -25.10 -13.57
C ALA A 23 -9.63 -23.61 -13.23
N PHE A 24 -10.55 -22.95 -12.53
CA PHE A 24 -10.43 -21.55 -12.09
C PHE A 24 -9.19 -21.20 -11.24
N PRO A 25 -8.66 -22.07 -10.34
CA PRO A 25 -7.44 -21.73 -9.60
C PRO A 25 -6.17 -21.74 -10.47
N SER A 26 -6.18 -22.32 -11.68
CA SER A 26 -5.00 -22.34 -12.56
C SER A 26 -4.82 -21.09 -13.41
N ILE A 27 -5.81 -20.20 -13.46
CA ILE A 27 -5.78 -18.95 -14.23
C ILE A 27 -5.28 -17.76 -13.39
N VAL A 28 -5.35 -17.86 -12.06
CA VAL A 28 -4.73 -16.91 -11.13
C VAL A 28 -3.41 -17.52 -10.67
N ARG A 29 -2.35 -17.28 -11.44
CA ARG A 29 -0.99 -17.43 -10.91
C ARG A 29 -0.70 -16.18 -10.10
N ALA A 30 -0.59 -16.32 -8.78
CA ALA A 30 0.18 -15.36 -8.01
C ALA A 30 1.62 -15.51 -8.48
N ASP A 31 2.11 -14.57 -9.29
CA ASP A 31 3.51 -14.49 -9.68
C ASP A 31 4.34 -14.23 -8.41
N PRO A 32 5.16 -15.18 -7.95
CA PRO A 32 5.95 -15.00 -6.74
C PRO A 32 7.32 -14.43 -7.13
N ASP A 33 7.34 -13.30 -7.84
CA ASP A 33 8.57 -12.55 -8.06
C ASP A 33 8.25 -11.06 -8.23
N MET A 34 8.10 -10.38 -7.10
CA MET A 34 8.23 -8.93 -7.06
C MET A 34 9.72 -8.60 -7.07
N LEU A 35 10.39 -8.70 -8.21
CA LEU A 35 11.71 -8.11 -8.39
C LEU A 35 11.59 -6.58 -8.45
N GLN A 36 11.27 -6.00 -7.30
CA GLN A 36 11.48 -4.61 -6.93
C GLN A 36 11.98 -4.58 -5.48
N ASP A 37 13.10 -5.24 -5.25
CA ASP A 37 14.02 -4.87 -4.18
C ASP A 37 14.77 -3.59 -4.60
N ILE A 38 14.04 -2.51 -4.87
CA ILE A 38 14.58 -1.20 -4.53
C ILE A 38 14.33 -1.11 -3.04
N CYS A 39 15.33 -1.50 -2.26
CA CYS A 39 15.38 -1.26 -0.83
C CYS A 39 15.29 0.25 -0.60
N VAL A 40 14.06 0.76 -0.47
CA VAL A 40 13.77 2.12 -0.02
C VAL A 40 14.12 2.20 1.47
N ALA A 41 15.42 2.24 1.75
CA ALA A 41 15.99 2.61 3.05
C ALA A 41 17.52 2.85 3.00
N ASP A 42 18.15 2.93 1.83
CA ASP A 42 19.55 3.38 1.77
C ASP A 42 19.61 4.89 1.48
N LEU A 43 20.10 5.67 2.45
CA LEU A 43 20.40 7.09 2.27
C LEU A 43 21.46 7.30 1.16
N ALA A 44 22.19 6.24 0.81
CA ALA A 44 23.24 6.21 -0.21
C ALA A 44 22.83 5.55 -1.54
N ALA A 45 21.53 5.52 -1.87
CA ALA A 45 21.09 5.20 -3.23
C ALA A 45 21.91 6.02 -4.26
N ALA A 46 22.34 5.39 -5.35
CA ALA A 46 23.22 6.02 -6.33
C ALA A 46 22.48 7.11 -7.12
N PHE A 47 22.43 8.32 -6.56
CA PHE A 47 21.92 9.50 -7.25
C PHE A 47 22.92 9.93 -8.33
N ASN A 48 22.45 10.08 -9.58
CA ASN A 48 23.25 10.66 -10.66
C ASN A 48 23.30 12.20 -10.60
N SER A 49 22.87 12.79 -9.47
CA SER A 49 22.94 14.23 -9.22
C SER A 49 24.07 14.51 -8.23
N GLN A 50 24.93 15.47 -8.56
CA GLN A 50 26.05 15.89 -7.70
C GLN A 50 25.59 16.52 -6.37
N LEU A 51 24.33 16.94 -6.29
CA LEU A 51 23.72 17.54 -5.11
C LEU A 51 22.41 16.81 -4.80
N GLN A 52 22.52 15.53 -4.41
CA GLN A 52 21.34 14.81 -3.93
C GLN A 52 20.82 15.45 -2.64
N GLY A 53 19.62 16.03 -2.73
CA GLY A 53 18.90 16.52 -1.55
C GLY A 53 18.21 15.36 -0.85
N THR A 54 18.23 15.38 0.48
CA THR A 54 17.37 14.53 1.30
C THR A 54 16.48 15.42 2.15
N GLN A 55 15.18 15.12 2.17
CA GLN A 55 14.24 15.81 3.06
C GLN A 55 13.49 14.75 3.87
N SER A 56 13.75 14.75 5.18
CA SER A 56 12.94 13.98 6.13
C SER A 56 11.55 14.60 6.16
N ILE A 57 10.53 13.85 5.75
CA ILE A 57 9.14 14.31 5.72
C ILE A 57 8.72 14.81 7.12
N ALA A 58 9.09 14.07 8.17
CA ALA A 58 8.77 14.44 9.54
C ALA A 58 9.42 15.79 9.94
N ASN A 59 10.69 16.00 9.64
CA ASN A 59 11.36 17.26 9.94
C ASN A 59 10.82 18.41 9.08
N THR A 60 10.54 18.17 7.80
CA THR A 60 9.99 19.19 6.89
C THR A 60 8.58 19.63 7.31
N LEU A 61 7.78 18.76 7.91
CA LEU A 61 6.41 19.10 8.32
C LEU A 61 6.34 19.65 9.75
N PHE A 62 7.09 19.07 10.68
CA PHE A 62 6.94 19.35 12.12
C PHE A 62 8.09 20.18 12.71
N ALA A 63 9.24 20.27 12.04
CA ALA A 63 10.42 21.01 12.52
C ALA A 63 10.95 22.04 11.50
N SER A 64 10.08 22.52 10.59
CA SER A 64 10.44 23.50 9.58
C SER A 64 10.71 24.88 10.17
N THR A 65 11.51 25.67 9.43
CA THR A 65 11.72 27.09 9.71
C THR A 65 11.35 27.91 8.47
N PRO A 66 10.28 28.72 8.50
CA PRO A 66 9.37 28.97 9.63
C PRO A 66 8.47 27.76 9.97
N PRO A 67 7.95 27.66 11.21
CA PRO A 67 7.06 26.58 11.62
C PRO A 67 5.73 26.61 10.86
N VAL A 68 5.24 25.46 10.43
CA VAL A 68 3.87 25.31 9.91
C VAL A 68 2.88 25.48 11.07
N ALA A 69 1.75 26.14 10.82
CA ALA A 69 0.72 26.39 11.84
C ALA A 69 0.07 25.08 12.34
N ASP A 70 -0.20 25.01 13.65
CA ASP A 70 -0.70 23.79 14.31
C ASP A 70 -2.08 23.38 13.80
N ASP A 71 -2.95 24.35 13.50
CA ASP A 71 -4.31 24.15 13.02
C ASP A 71 -4.33 23.50 11.62
N ILE A 72 -3.38 23.87 10.77
CA ILE A 72 -3.22 23.27 9.43
C ILE A 72 -2.74 21.83 9.55
N LEU A 73 -1.76 21.56 10.41
CA LEU A 73 -1.26 20.20 10.65
C LEU A 73 -2.35 19.33 11.29
N ALA A 74 -3.04 19.84 12.31
CA ALA A 74 -4.15 19.18 12.98
C ALA A 74 -5.25 18.80 11.98
N LYS A 75 -5.62 19.71 11.09
CA LYS A 75 -6.63 19.45 10.06
C LYS A 75 -6.15 18.49 8.96
N ALA A 76 -4.90 18.60 8.54
CA ALA A 76 -4.32 17.74 7.51
C ALA A 76 -4.21 16.27 7.98
N PHE A 77 -3.82 16.08 9.24
CA PHE A 77 -3.66 14.78 9.86
C PHE A 77 -4.89 14.28 10.62
N GLN A 78 -5.93 15.13 10.77
CA GLN A 78 -7.15 14.84 11.53
C GLN A 78 -6.85 14.46 13.00
N ILE A 79 -5.93 15.20 13.62
CA ILE A 79 -5.50 15.03 15.01
C ILE A 79 -5.69 16.34 15.78
N ASP A 80 -5.57 16.29 17.11
CA ASP A 80 -5.67 17.46 17.96
C ASP A 80 -4.41 18.33 17.91
N ASN A 81 -4.58 19.64 18.15
CA ASN A 81 -3.46 20.59 18.22
C ASN A 81 -2.46 20.24 19.33
N GLU A 82 -2.91 19.57 20.38
CA GLU A 82 -2.05 19.10 21.48
C GLU A 82 -1.13 17.98 21.00
N GLU A 83 -1.65 17.02 20.23
CA GLU A 83 -0.86 15.94 19.64
C GLU A 83 0.17 16.50 18.62
N VAL A 84 -0.21 17.49 17.81
CA VAL A 84 0.72 18.21 16.93
C VAL A 84 1.89 18.80 17.73
N LYS A 85 1.62 19.47 18.85
CA LYS A 85 2.66 20.06 19.71
C LYS A 85 3.59 19.01 20.30
N GLU A 86 3.04 17.87 20.72
CA GLU A 86 3.86 16.74 21.20
C GLU A 86 4.78 16.21 20.10
N ILE A 87 4.28 16.04 18.87
CA ILE A 87 5.08 15.58 17.72
C ILE A 87 6.20 16.58 17.43
N LYS A 88 5.90 17.89 17.41
CA LYS A 88 6.90 18.95 17.24
C LYS A 88 7.96 18.91 18.33
N ALA A 89 7.57 18.71 19.58
CA ALA A 89 8.49 18.61 20.71
C ALA A 89 9.40 17.37 20.60
N LYS A 90 8.86 16.23 20.15
CA LYS A 90 9.63 14.98 19.96
C LYS A 90 10.64 15.07 18.82
N LEU A 91 10.33 15.84 17.77
CA LEU A 91 11.16 16.02 16.57
C LEU A 91 12.07 17.25 16.64
N ALA A 92 11.99 18.04 17.70
CA ALA A 92 12.90 19.15 17.93
C ALA A 92 14.35 18.65 17.99
N PRO A 93 15.31 19.37 17.38
CA PRO A 93 16.71 19.00 17.45
C PRO A 93 17.15 18.92 18.91
N LYS A 94 17.70 17.77 19.30
CA LYS A 94 18.35 17.60 20.61
C LYS A 94 19.68 18.35 20.54
N THR A 95 19.73 19.52 21.16
CA THR A 95 20.97 20.27 21.39
C THR A 95 21.89 19.55 22.36
#